data_AF-A0AAW0I8E7-F1
#
_entry.id   AF-A0AAW0I8E7-F1
#
_cell.length_a   1.000
_cell.length_b   1.000
_cell.length_c   1.000
_cell.angle_alpha   90.00
_cell.angle_beta   90.00
_cell.angle_gamma   90.00
#
_symmetry.space_group_name_H-M   'P 1'
#
loop_
_entity.id
_entity.type
_entity.pdbx_description
1 polymer ?
#
loop_
_entity_poly.entity_id
_entity_poly.type
_entity_poly.pdbx_seq_one_letter_code
_entity_poly.pdbx_strand_id
1 'polypeptide(L)'
;MDEVEELKVKLNHYRVLFGLDDESLEVMANDSQVPVEQLTKNIKSPYLLETKKEETLGEMFLKYVEKFASANGGPLATGLYFGKTFYLQLYFLDTVTEDAKVLLRETYFRKLVQAQLIHSE
;
A
#
# COMPACT_ATOMS: atom_id res chain seq x y z
N MET A 1 12.87 4.48 17.74
CA MET A 1 11.79 3.83 16.97
C MET A 1 12.46 3.29 15.72
N ASP A 2 12.19 2.05 15.35
CA ASP A 2 12.78 1.43 14.16
C ASP A 2 12.30 2.20 12.90
N GLU A 3 13.21 2.60 12.01
CA GLU A 3 12.86 3.36 10.79
C GLU A 3 11.90 2.57 9.90
N VAL A 4 11.96 1.24 9.94
CA VAL A 4 11.01 0.33 9.28
C VAL A 4 9.61 0.48 9.86
N GLU A 5 9.51 0.63 11.18
CA GLU A 5 8.23 0.83 11.86
C GLU A 5 7.60 2.17 11.49
N GLU A 6 8.41 3.22 11.33
CA GLU A 6 7.94 4.51 10.83
C GLU A 6 7.39 4.41 9.39
N LEU A 7 8.02 3.60 8.54
CA LEU A 7 7.53 3.34 7.18
C LEU A 7 6.21 2.58 7.18
N LYS A 8 6.05 1.58 8.06
CA LYS A 8 4.78 0.85 8.23
C LYS A 8 3.67 1.78 8.70
N VAL A 9 3.95 2.65 9.66
CA VAL A 9 2.98 3.66 10.13
C VAL A 9 2.56 4.59 8.99
N LYS A 10 3.50 5.06 8.16
CA LYS A 10 3.19 5.92 7.00
C LYS A 10 2.37 5.19 5.93
N LEU A 11 2.73 3.95 5.60
CA LEU A 11 1.96 3.13 4.67
C LEU A 11 0.53 2.89 5.19
N ASN A 12 0.40 2.54 6.47
CA ASN A 12 -0.90 2.32 7.10
C ASN A 12 -1.74 3.61 7.11
N HIS A 13 -1.12 4.76 7.36
CA HIS A 13 -1.81 6.05 7.29
C HIS A 13 -2.45 6.29 5.91
N TYR A 14 -1.72 6.02 4.83
CA TYR A 14 -2.30 6.11 3.48
C TYR A 14 -3.38 5.07 3.26
N ARG A 15 -3.20 3.82 3.71
CA ARG A 15 -4.25 2.79 3.61
C ARG A 15 -5.56 3.24 4.26
N VAL A 16 -5.50 3.76 5.49
CA VAL A 16 -6.68 4.31 6.20
C VAL A 16 -7.32 5.45 5.41
N LEU A 17 -6.53 6.40 4.90
CA LEU A 17 -7.05 7.54 4.13
C LEU A 17 -7.84 7.12 2.87
N PHE A 18 -7.48 5.99 2.27
CA PHE A 18 -8.13 5.46 1.08
C PHE A 18 -9.14 4.33 1.36
N GLY A 19 -9.42 4.02 2.64
CA GLY A 19 -10.34 2.94 3.01
C GLY A 19 -9.82 1.55 2.66
N LEU A 20 -8.51 1.35 2.76
CA LEU A 20 -7.81 0.08 2.54
C LEU A 20 -7.20 -0.50 3.82
N ASP A 21 -7.60 0.01 4.99
CA ASP A 21 -7.32 -0.63 6.28
C ASP A 21 -8.15 -1.91 6.44
N ASP A 22 -7.78 -2.72 7.42
CA ASP A 22 -8.33 -4.07 7.58
C ASP A 22 -9.84 -4.04 7.85
N GLU A 23 -10.32 -3.07 8.65
CA GLU A 23 -11.75 -2.86 8.93
C GLU A 23 -12.53 -2.49 7.66
N SER A 24 -12.00 -1.55 6.87
CA SER A 24 -12.63 -1.13 5.61
C SER A 24 -12.69 -2.28 4.61
N LEU A 25 -11.63 -3.10 4.54
CA LEU A 25 -11.59 -4.28 3.66
C LEU A 25 -12.61 -5.35 4.11
N GLU A 26 -12.78 -5.57 5.41
CA GLU A 26 -13.81 -6.46 5.95
C GLU A 26 -15.23 -5.98 5.59
N VAL A 27 -15.51 -4.68 5.76
CA VAL A 27 -16.80 -4.11 5.35
C VAL A 27 -17.02 -4.28 3.85
N MET A 28 -16.01 -3.99 3.03
CA MET A 28 -16.10 -4.10 1.57
C MET A 28 -16.33 -5.56 1.11
N ALA A 29 -15.70 -6.52 1.80
CA ALA A 29 -15.86 -7.95 1.57
C ALA A 29 -17.28 -8.42 1.90
N ASN A 30 -17.81 -8.00 3.05
CA ASN A 30 -19.18 -8.29 3.49
C ASN A 30 -20.23 -7.73 2.51
N ASP A 31 -20.09 -6.46 2.13
CA ASP A 31 -20.97 -5.80 1.16
C ASP A 31 -20.95 -6.48 -0.22
N SER A 32 -19.79 -7.01 -0.60
CA SER A 32 -19.60 -7.67 -1.90
C SER A 32 -19.87 -9.19 -1.85
N GLN A 33 -20.20 -9.73 -0.68
CA GLN A 33 -20.38 -11.17 -0.42
C GLN A 33 -19.19 -12.02 -0.89
N VAL A 34 -17.96 -11.53 -0.69
CA VAL A 34 -16.73 -12.26 -1.01
C VAL A 34 -15.80 -12.35 0.19
N PRO A 35 -14.91 -13.33 0.25
CA PRO A 35 -13.85 -13.37 1.27
C PRO A 35 -12.87 -12.19 1.11
N VAL A 36 -12.34 -11.68 2.23
CA VAL A 36 -11.31 -10.61 2.25
C VAL A 36 -10.06 -11.03 1.46
N GLU A 37 -9.72 -12.33 1.48
CA GLU A 37 -8.60 -12.87 0.71
C GLU A 37 -8.79 -12.73 -0.80
N GLN A 38 -10.03 -12.61 -1.29
CA GLN A 38 -10.28 -12.35 -2.71
C GLN A 38 -10.00 -10.89 -3.07
N LEU A 39 -10.39 -9.94 -2.21
CA LEU A 39 -10.11 -8.52 -2.42
C LEU A 39 -8.61 -8.24 -2.31
N THR A 40 -7.95 -8.79 -1.28
CA THR A 40 -6.53 -8.53 -1.01
C THR A 40 -5.57 -9.13 -2.05
N LYS A 41 -6.00 -10.13 -2.84
CA LYS A 41 -5.21 -10.67 -3.95
C LYS A 41 -4.97 -9.68 -5.09
N ASN A 42 -5.85 -8.69 -5.24
CA ASN A 42 -5.83 -7.74 -6.34
C ASN A 42 -5.09 -6.45 -6.01
N ILE A 43 -4.64 -6.29 -4.75
CA ILE A 43 -3.99 -5.09 -4.23
C ILE A 43 -2.62 -5.40 -3.63
N LYS A 44 -1.75 -4.39 -3.58
CA LYS A 44 -0.33 -4.56 -3.22
C LYS A 44 0.01 -3.96 -1.86
N SER A 45 -0.68 -2.90 -1.46
CA SER A 45 -0.43 -2.10 -0.26
C SER A 45 -0.47 -2.89 1.05
N PRO A 46 -1.30 -3.93 1.26
CA PRO A 46 -1.28 -4.69 2.51
C PRO A 46 0.04 -5.41 2.74
N TYR A 47 0.67 -5.89 1.65
CA TYR A 47 1.87 -6.71 1.70
C TYR A 47 3.12 -5.98 1.20
N LEU A 48 3.03 -4.67 0.94
CA LEU A 48 4.08 -3.91 0.25
C LEU A 48 5.43 -3.93 0.97
N LEU A 49 5.37 -3.95 2.31
CA LEU A 49 6.53 -4.04 3.18
C LEU A 49 6.73 -5.46 3.75
N GLU A 50 5.88 -6.41 3.42
CA GLU A 50 5.96 -7.80 3.87
C GLU A 50 6.65 -8.64 2.79
N THR A 51 7.99 -8.69 2.77
CA THR A 51 8.69 -9.58 1.85
C THR A 51 8.91 -10.96 2.47
N LYS A 52 8.85 -12.00 1.64
CA LYS A 52 9.19 -13.39 2.01
C LYS A 52 10.69 -13.64 2.27
N LYS A 53 11.57 -12.68 2.00
CA LYS A 53 13.00 -12.76 2.30
C LYS A 53 13.29 -11.97 3.57
N GLU A 54 14.30 -12.38 4.32
CA GLU A 54 14.76 -11.79 5.59
C GLU A 54 15.01 -10.27 5.58
N GLU A 55 14.98 -9.62 4.42
CA GLU A 55 15.02 -8.16 4.28
C GLU A 55 13.83 -7.64 3.47
N THR A 56 13.06 -6.73 4.06
CA THR A 56 11.95 -6.02 3.40
C THR A 56 12.44 -5.09 2.30
N LEU A 57 11.59 -4.81 1.31
CA LEU A 57 11.88 -3.81 0.28
C LEU A 57 12.22 -2.45 0.92
N GLY A 58 11.53 -2.11 2.02
CA GLY A 58 11.84 -0.95 2.85
C GLY A 58 13.24 -1.02 3.45
N GLU A 59 13.58 -2.13 4.12
CA GLU A 59 14.90 -2.36 4.74
C GLU A 59 16.06 -2.32 3.75
N MET A 60 15.93 -3.00 2.61
CA MET A 60 16.94 -3.02 1.56
C MET A 60 17.17 -1.60 1.00
N PHE A 61 16.08 -0.84 0.82
CA PHE A 61 16.16 0.52 0.30
C PHE A 61 16.79 1.49 1.31
N LEU A 62 16.42 1.37 2.57
CA LEU A 62 16.95 2.17 3.67
C LEU A 62 18.46 1.94 3.85
N LYS A 63 18.90 0.67 3.91
CA LYS A 63 20.32 0.30 3.99
C LYS A 63 21.14 0.88 2.84
N TYR A 64 20.56 0.90 1.63
CA TYR A 64 21.24 1.49 0.47
C TYR A 64 21.41 3.01 0.62
N VAL A 65 20.39 3.69 1.15
CA VAL A 65 20.42 5.13 1.40
C VAL A 65 21.43 5.49 2.50
N GLU A 66 21.43 4.78 3.62
CA GLU A 66 22.40 4.97 4.71
C GLU A 66 23.84 4.78 4.22
N LYS A 67 24.11 3.69 3.50
CA LYS A 67 25.43 3.41 2.94
C LYS A 67 25.89 4.51 1.98
N PHE A 68 25.00 5.02 1.15
CA PHE A 68 25.31 6.10 0.22
C PHE A 68 25.55 7.43 0.92
N ALA A 69 24.72 7.77 1.92
CA ALA A 69 24.85 9.01 2.68
C ALA A 69 26.13 9.02 3.52
N SER A 70 26.46 7.88 4.16
CA SER A 70 27.69 7.70 4.93
C SER A 70 28.95 7.75 4.05
N ALA A 71 28.88 7.30 2.81
CA ALA A 71 30.04 7.28 1.91
C ALA A 71 30.35 8.65 1.29
N ASN A 72 29.34 9.48 1.03
CA ASN A 72 29.49 10.69 0.23
C ASN A 72 29.40 12.01 1.02
N GLY A 73 28.71 12.03 2.17
CA GLY A 73 28.60 13.21 3.05
C GLY A 73 28.09 14.50 2.39
N GLY A 74 27.93 15.56 3.19
CA GLY A 74 27.66 16.91 2.69
C GLY A 74 26.25 17.18 2.09
N PRO A 75 26.07 18.35 1.43
CA PRO A 75 24.76 18.80 0.94
C PRO A 75 24.13 17.88 -0.12
N LEU A 76 24.96 17.21 -0.93
CA LEU A 76 24.51 16.25 -1.94
C LEU A 76 23.95 14.98 -1.29
N ALA A 77 24.62 14.43 -0.26
CA ALA A 77 24.09 13.30 0.50
C ALA A 77 22.78 13.67 1.22
N THR A 78 22.73 14.87 1.79
CA THR A 78 21.53 15.39 2.48
C THR A 78 20.35 15.55 1.51
N GLY A 79 20.57 16.15 0.34
CA GLY A 79 19.53 16.30 -0.69
C GLY A 79 19.03 14.96 -1.23
N LEU A 80 19.93 13.97 -1.41
CA LEU A 80 19.56 12.61 -1.82
C LEU A 80 18.77 11.86 -0.74
N TYR A 81 19.13 12.02 0.54
CA TYR A 81 18.43 11.41 1.66
C TYR A 81 16.98 11.93 1.78
N PHE A 82 16.79 13.25 1.76
CA PHE A 82 15.46 13.86 1.78
C PHE A 82 14.68 13.51 0.52
N GLY A 83 15.25 13.71 -0.66
CA GLY A 83 14.59 13.40 -1.93
C GLY A 83 14.08 11.97 -2.00
N LYS A 84 14.87 10.99 -1.56
CA LYS A 84 14.49 9.57 -1.57
C LYS A 84 13.43 9.21 -0.53
N THR A 85 13.42 9.85 0.64
CA THR A 85 12.32 9.68 1.62
C THR A 85 11.00 10.19 1.04
N PHE A 86 11.02 11.31 0.33
CA PHE A 86 9.86 11.80 -0.43
C PHE A 86 9.44 10.82 -1.54
N TYR A 87 10.40 10.23 -2.27
CA TYR A 87 10.09 9.22 -3.30
C TYR A 87 9.39 7.98 -2.72
N LEU A 88 9.80 7.51 -1.54
CA LEU A 88 9.16 6.35 -0.91
C LEU A 88 7.73 6.66 -0.45
N GLN A 89 7.50 7.84 0.11
CA GLN A 89 6.15 8.30 0.45
C GLN A 89 5.26 8.43 -0.80
N LEU A 90 5.80 8.98 -1.90
CA LEU A 90 5.09 9.05 -3.18
C LEU A 90 4.79 7.66 -3.73
N TYR A 91 5.71 6.70 -3.59
CA TYR A 91 5.50 5.32 -4.00
C TYR A 91 4.39 4.63 -3.20
N PHE A 92 4.35 4.84 -1.88
CA PHE A 92 3.24 4.35 -1.04
C PHE A 92 1.91 4.97 -1.48
N LEU A 93 1.88 6.30 -1.66
CA LEU A 93 0.69 7.02 -2.08
C LEU A 93 0.17 6.54 -3.44
N ASP A 94 1.05 6.37 -4.42
CA ASP A 94 0.72 5.87 -5.76
C ASP A 94 0.18 4.43 -5.69
N THR A 95 0.85 3.56 -4.94
CA THR A 95 0.44 2.17 -4.74
C THR A 95 -0.95 2.07 -4.10
N VAL A 96 -1.16 2.79 -3.00
CA VAL A 96 -2.45 2.82 -2.29
C VAL A 96 -3.55 3.41 -3.18
N THR A 97 -3.23 4.44 -3.96
CA THR A 97 -4.19 5.06 -4.89
C THR A 97 -4.61 4.09 -5.99
N GLU A 98 -3.67 3.36 -6.59
CA GLU A 98 -3.98 2.37 -7.62
C GLU A 98 -4.79 1.20 -7.05
N ASP A 99 -4.43 0.70 -5.86
CA ASP A 99 -5.20 -0.33 -5.17
C ASP A 99 -6.65 0.10 -4.92
N ALA A 100 -6.85 1.34 -4.47
CA ALA A 100 -8.20 1.90 -4.26
C ALA A 100 -9.00 1.94 -5.57
N LYS A 101 -8.37 2.32 -6.69
CA LYS A 101 -9.01 2.30 -8.02
C LYS A 101 -9.38 0.87 -8.44
N VAL A 102 -8.53 -0.11 -8.18
CA VAL A 102 -8.78 -1.52 -8.51
C VAL A 102 -10.01 -2.02 -7.74
N LEU A 103 -10.03 -1.84 -6.42
CA LEU A 103 -11.17 -2.29 -5.61
C LEU A 103 -12.46 -1.54 -5.93
N LEU A 104 -12.39 -0.22 -6.18
CA LEU A 104 -13.57 0.56 -6.57
C LEU A 104 -14.19 0.03 -7.87
N ARG A 105 -13.37 -0.31 -8.87
CA ARG A 105 -13.86 -0.91 -10.11
C ARG A 105 -14.46 -2.28 -9.85
N GLU A 106 -13.77 -3.13 -9.11
CA GLU A 106 -14.21 -4.48 -8.81
C GLU A 106 -15.56 -4.50 -8.07
N THR A 107 -15.68 -3.71 -7.01
CA THR A 107 -16.92 -3.58 -6.22
C THR A 107 -18.06 -3.00 -7.04
N TYR A 108 -17.80 -2.00 -7.88
CA TYR A 108 -18.80 -1.43 -8.78
C TYR A 108 -19.31 -2.46 -9.80
N PHE A 109 -18.42 -3.21 -10.45
CA PHE A 109 -18.81 -4.28 -11.38
C PHE A 109 -19.64 -5.37 -10.68
N ARG A 110 -19.27 -5.76 -9.46
CA ARG A 110 -20.03 -6.75 -8.68
C ARG A 110 -21.44 -6.27 -8.36
N LYS A 111 -21.60 -5.01 -7.94
CA LYS A 111 -22.92 -4.41 -7.67
C LYS A 111 -23.81 -4.38 -8.92
N LEU A 112 -23.24 -4.07 -10.09
CA LEU A 112 -23.97 -4.12 -11.36
C LEU A 112 -24.48 -5.52 -11.70
N VAL A 113 -23.62 -6.54 -11.55
CA VAL A 113 -24.00 -7.94 -11.82
C VAL A 113 -25.11 -8.40 -10.86
N GLN A 114 -25.00 -8.08 -9.57
CA GLN A 114 -26.03 -8.41 -8.58
C GLN A 114 -27.38 -7.74 -8.91
N ALA A 115 -27.37 -6.45 -9.28
CA ALA A 115 -28.58 -5.74 -9.67
C ALA A 115 -29.27 -6.35 -10.90
N GLN A 116 -28.49 -6.81 -11.89
CA GLN A 116 -29.03 -7.48 -13.08
C GLN A 116 -29.68 -8.83 -12.75
N LEU A 117 -29.09 -9.61 -11.84
CA LEU A 117 -29.65 -10.90 -11.41
C LEU A 117 -30.99 -10.72 -10.69
N ILE A 118 -31.10 -9.73 -9.80
CA ILE A 118 -32.34 -9.41 -9.06
C ILE A 118 -33.48 -8.98 -9.99
N HIS A 119 -33.18 -8.37 -11.14
CA HIS A 119 -34.18 -7.95 -12.13
C HIS A 119 -34.55 -9.02 -13.16
N SER A 120 -33.94 -10.22 -13.08
CA SER A 120 -34.20 -11.34 -14.00
C SER A 120 -35.01 -12.49 -13.38
N GLU A 121 -35.38 -12.38 -12.10
CA GLU A 121 -36.30 -13.27 -11.36
C GLU A 121 -37.69 -12.65 -11.22
#